data_AF-A0A7X8FHB1-F1
#
_entry.id   AF-A0A7X8FHB1-F1
#
_cell.length_a   1.000
_cell.length_b   1.000
_cell.length_c   1.000
_cell.angle_alpha   90.00
_cell.angle_beta   90.00
_cell.angle_gamma   90.00
#
_symmetry.space_group_name_H-M   'P 1'
#
loop_
_entity.id
_entity.type
_entity.pdbx_description
1 polymer ?
#
loop_
_entity_poly.entity_id
_entity_poly.type
_entity_poly.pdbx_seq_one_letter_code
_entity_poly.pdbx_strand_id
1 'polypeptide(L)'
;SPKVPEAQEYLNILQNRLVEKSYLSARLYYNMKQYKAAITALTNSLKEYSESKYREEMMYLRLHSLYLYAEKSIPARQRERFQETLDDYFSFMEEYPESKYSKEVQKIYDSTARYLNINPADNLENNE
;
A
#
# COMPACT_ATOMS: atom_id res chain seq x y z
N SER A 1 -23.20 30.46 -13.78
CA SER A 1 -23.95 30.87 -12.57
C SER A 1 -22.95 31.28 -11.50
N PRO A 2 -23.17 32.38 -10.75
CA PRO A 2 -22.26 32.83 -9.68
C PRO A 2 -22.10 31.82 -8.53
N LYS A 3 -22.98 30.81 -8.45
CA LYS A 3 -22.91 29.72 -7.46
C LYS A 3 -22.00 28.55 -7.86
N VAL A 4 -21.48 28.54 -9.09
CA VAL A 4 -20.61 27.44 -9.58
C VAL A 4 -19.33 27.31 -8.75
N PRO A 5 -18.60 28.39 -8.41
CA PRO A 5 -17.40 28.27 -7.58
C PRO A 5 -17.69 27.75 -6.17
N GLU A 6 -18.78 28.20 -5.56
CA GLU A 6 -19.22 27.74 -4.24
C GLU A 6 -19.58 26.25 -4.26
N ALA A 7 -20.32 25.79 -5.27
CA ALA A 7 -20.64 24.38 -5.43
C ALA A 7 -19.39 23.51 -5.63
N GLN A 8 -18.42 24.01 -6.40
CA GLN A 8 -17.14 23.30 -6.62
C GLN A 8 -16.36 23.16 -5.31
N GLU A 9 -16.35 24.19 -4.47
CA GLU A 9 -15.69 24.13 -3.16
C GLU A 9 -16.34 23.10 -2.25
N TYR A 10 -17.67 23.08 -2.17
CA TYR A 10 -18.38 22.07 -1.40
C TYR A 10 -18.11 20.65 -1.92
N LEU A 11 -18.03 20.44 -3.25
CA LEU A 11 -17.66 19.15 -3.83
C LEU A 11 -16.27 18.71 -3.38
N ASN A 12 -15.28 19.60 -3.42
CA ASN A 12 -13.92 19.31 -2.98
C ASN A 12 -13.88 18.93 -1.49
N ILE A 13 -14.60 19.66 -0.64
CA ILE A 13 -14.69 19.37 0.80
C ILE A 13 -15.31 17.99 1.04
N LEU A 14 -16.40 17.67 0.34
CA LEU A 14 -17.08 16.39 0.49
C LEU A 14 -16.21 15.23 -0.01
N GLN A 15 -15.51 15.40 -1.14
CA GLN A 15 -14.55 14.43 -1.65
C GLN A 15 -13.43 14.18 -0.64
N ASN A 16 -12.82 15.23 -0.10
CA ASN A 16 -11.76 15.10 0.91
C ASN A 16 -12.24 14.35 2.16
N ARG A 17 -13.49 14.56 2.59
CA ARG A 17 -14.08 13.82 3.72
C ARG A 17 -14.32 12.34 3.39
N LEU A 18 -14.73 12.01 2.17
CA LEU A 18 -14.89 10.61 1.73
C LEU A 18 -13.54 9.89 1.70
N VAL A 19 -12.52 10.54 1.16
CA VAL A 19 -11.13 10.05 1.14
C VAL A 19 -10.65 9.79 2.57
N GLU A 20 -10.77 10.76 3.47
CA GLU A 20 -10.35 10.64 4.87
C GLU A 20 -11.08 9.49 5.58
N LYS A 21 -12.40 9.40 5.40
CA LYS A 21 -13.20 8.29 5.95
C LYS A 21 -12.71 6.92 5.45
N SER A 22 -12.47 6.80 4.15
CA SER A 22 -11.98 5.56 3.52
C SER A 22 -10.62 5.15 4.07
N TYR A 23 -9.67 6.10 4.12
CA TYR A 23 -8.35 5.93 4.71
C TYR A 23 -8.42 5.49 6.18
N LEU A 24 -9.20 6.18 7.02
CA LEU A 24 -9.34 5.86 8.43
C LEU A 24 -9.94 4.47 8.65
N SER A 25 -10.92 4.07 7.84
CA SER A 25 -11.50 2.73 7.88
C SER A 25 -10.46 1.67 7.55
N ALA A 26 -9.65 1.90 6.52
CA ALA A 26 -8.60 0.96 6.12
C ALA A 26 -7.50 0.86 7.19
N ARG A 27 -7.09 1.99 7.78
CA ARG A 27 -6.14 2.07 8.89
C ARG A 27 -6.66 1.38 10.16
N LEU A 28 -7.97 1.42 10.41
CA LEU A 28 -8.58 0.70 11.53
C LEU A 28 -8.38 -0.82 11.40
N TYR A 29 -8.62 -1.39 10.22
CA TYR A 29 -8.36 -2.82 9.99
C TYR A 29 -6.91 -3.19 10.25
N TYR A 30 -5.97 -2.34 9.80
CA TYR A 30 -4.55 -2.52 10.07
C TYR A 30 -4.25 -2.51 11.58
N ASN A 31 -4.77 -1.52 12.32
CA ASN A 31 -4.59 -1.41 13.77
C ASN A 31 -5.19 -2.60 14.54
N MET A 32 -6.30 -3.15 14.05
CA MET A 32 -6.93 -4.37 14.57
C MET A 32 -6.20 -5.65 14.15
N LYS A 33 -5.08 -5.55 13.42
CA LYS A 33 -4.29 -6.67 12.87
C LYS A 33 -5.08 -7.55 11.89
N GLN A 34 -6.15 -7.02 11.31
CA GLN A 34 -6.96 -7.68 10.28
C GLN A 34 -6.34 -7.41 8.90
N TYR A 35 -5.11 -7.88 8.68
CA TYR A 35 -4.30 -7.46 7.53
C TYR A 35 -4.96 -7.75 6.18
N LYS A 36 -5.62 -8.90 6.00
CA LYS A 36 -6.35 -9.20 4.76
C LYS A 36 -7.43 -8.15 4.47
N ALA A 37 -8.19 -7.74 5.48
CA ALA A 37 -9.22 -6.71 5.34
C ALA A 37 -8.58 -5.34 5.07
N ALA A 38 -7.46 -5.03 5.74
CA ALA A 38 -6.71 -3.81 5.51
C ALA A 38 -6.20 -3.72 4.07
N ILE A 39 -5.60 -4.80 3.53
CA ILE A 39 -5.13 -4.87 2.14
C ILE A 39 -6.27 -4.58 1.16
N THR A 40 -7.43 -5.22 1.34
CA THR A 40 -8.60 -5.00 0.47
C THR A 40 -9.09 -3.56 0.57
N ALA A 41 -9.25 -3.02 1.78
CA ALA A 41 -9.72 -1.65 1.98
C ALA A 41 -8.74 -0.61 1.41
N LEU A 42 -7.43 -0.79 1.63
CA LEU A 42 -6.39 0.10 1.10
C LEU A 42 -6.32 0.04 -0.42
N THR A 43 -6.38 -1.16 -1.02
CA THR A 43 -6.38 -1.33 -2.48
C THR A 43 -7.59 -0.61 -3.11
N ASN A 44 -8.77 -0.76 -2.51
CA ASN A 44 -9.97 -0.05 -2.98
C ASN A 44 -9.82 1.47 -2.84
N SER A 45 -9.30 1.95 -1.70
CA SER A 45 -9.11 3.37 -1.44
C SER A 45 -8.10 3.99 -2.42
N LEU A 46 -6.97 3.32 -2.68
CA LEU A 46 -5.95 3.75 -3.63
C LEU A 46 -6.46 3.80 -5.08
N LYS A 47 -7.37 2.88 -5.43
CA LYS A 47 -8.01 2.85 -6.75
C LYS A 47 -9.04 3.97 -6.92
N GLU A 48 -9.85 4.23 -5.90
CA GLU A 48 -10.92 5.23 -5.94
C GLU A 48 -10.38 6.66 -5.80
N TYR A 49 -9.29 6.83 -5.04
CA TYR A 49 -8.75 8.14 -4.67
C TYR A 49 -7.26 8.23 -5.00
N SER A 50 -6.90 8.18 -6.29
CA SER A 50 -5.51 8.25 -6.76
C SER A 50 -4.81 9.55 -6.36
N GLU A 51 -5.51 10.67 -6.32
CA GLU A 51 -4.94 11.98 -5.97
C GLU A 51 -5.02 12.29 -4.46
N SER A 52 -5.26 11.27 -3.64
CA SER A 52 -5.38 11.45 -2.18
C SER A 52 -4.07 11.90 -1.57
N LYS A 53 -4.13 12.92 -0.70
CA LYS A 53 -3.00 13.31 0.17
C LYS A 53 -2.52 12.19 1.11
N TYR A 54 -3.32 11.14 1.30
CA TYR A 54 -2.96 9.98 2.12
C TYR A 54 -2.33 8.84 1.31
N ARG A 55 -2.12 9.01 0.00
CA ARG A 55 -1.70 7.93 -0.91
C ARG A 55 -0.41 7.25 -0.47
N GLU A 56 0.66 8.01 -0.23
CA GLU A 56 1.94 7.48 0.26
C GLU A 56 1.74 6.60 1.50
N GLU A 57 1.01 7.09 2.50
CA GLU A 57 0.75 6.33 3.73
C GLU A 57 -0.14 5.10 3.48
N MET A 58 -1.14 5.20 2.60
CA MET A 58 -1.99 4.06 2.23
C MET A 58 -1.20 2.96 1.54
N MET A 59 -0.28 3.31 0.63
CA MET A 59 0.61 2.35 -0.02
C MET A 59 1.56 1.72 0.99
N TYR A 60 2.16 2.50 1.89
CA TYR A 60 2.98 1.97 2.99
C TYR A 60 2.20 0.99 3.87
N LEU A 61 0.99 1.36 4.31
CA LEU A 61 0.15 0.50 5.14
C LEU A 61 -0.26 -0.77 4.39
N ARG A 62 -0.43 -0.71 3.06
CA ARG A 62 -0.79 -1.86 2.22
C ARG A 62 0.38 -2.83 2.19
N LEU A 63 1.57 -2.34 1.87
CA LEU A 63 2.79 -3.12 1.82
C LEU A 63 3.09 -3.78 3.17
N HIS A 64 3.00 -3.01 4.25
CA HIS A 64 3.25 -3.55 5.57
C HIS A 64 2.18 -4.58 5.97
N SER A 65 0.91 -4.38 5.57
CA SER A 65 -0.14 -5.38 5.77
C SER A 65 0.12 -6.66 4.98
N LEU A 66 0.59 -6.57 3.72
CA LEU A 66 0.97 -7.72 2.90
C LEU A 66 2.08 -8.52 3.57
N TYR A 67 3.14 -7.84 4.02
CA TYR A 67 4.25 -8.46 4.74
C TYR A 67 3.79 -9.20 6.01
N LEU A 68 3.03 -8.52 6.87
CA LEU A 68 2.53 -9.12 8.12
C LEU A 68 1.54 -10.26 7.86
N TYR A 69 0.79 -10.17 6.76
CA TYR A 69 -0.10 -11.23 6.34
C TYR A 69 0.70 -12.45 5.85
N ALA A 70 1.74 -12.23 5.05
CA ALA A 70 2.66 -13.27 4.59
C ALA A 70 3.34 -13.98 5.77
N GLU A 71 3.91 -13.24 6.72
CA GLU A 71 4.59 -13.81 7.89
C GLU A 71 3.67 -14.75 8.71
N LYS A 72 2.41 -14.34 8.92
CA LYS A 72 1.43 -15.08 9.74
C LYS A 72 0.70 -16.19 8.97
N SER A 73 1.10 -16.45 7.74
CA SER A 73 0.45 -17.43 6.87
C SER A 73 0.98 -18.84 7.07
N ILE A 74 0.17 -19.83 6.68
CA ILE A 74 0.62 -21.22 6.58
C ILE A 74 1.71 -21.34 5.49
N PRO A 75 2.69 -22.25 5.64
CA PRO A 75 3.83 -22.37 4.71
C PRO A 75 3.41 -22.48 3.24
N ALA A 76 2.35 -23.24 2.95
CA ALA A 76 1.83 -23.43 1.60
C ALA A 76 1.38 -22.13 0.89
N ARG A 77 1.12 -21.05 1.63
CA ARG A 77 0.69 -19.75 1.10
C ARG A 77 1.67 -18.63 1.38
N GLN A 78 2.73 -18.88 2.14
CA GLN A 78 3.70 -17.84 2.49
C GLN A 78 4.44 -17.34 1.25
N ARG A 79 4.94 -18.26 0.41
CA ARG A 79 5.69 -17.90 -0.81
C ARG A 79 4.91 -16.95 -1.73
N GLU A 80 3.67 -17.28 -2.06
CA GLU A 80 2.78 -16.45 -2.88
C GLU A 80 2.60 -15.04 -2.27
N ARG A 81 2.32 -14.95 -0.97
CA ARG A 81 2.09 -13.67 -0.28
C ARG A 81 3.35 -12.82 -0.14
N PHE A 82 4.51 -13.47 0.02
CA PHE A 82 5.79 -12.76 -0.02
C PHE A 82 6.12 -12.25 -1.42
N GLN A 83 5.72 -12.96 -2.48
CA GLN A 83 5.81 -12.43 -3.84
C GLN A 83 4.93 -11.19 -4.01
N GLU A 84 3.66 -11.23 -3.56
CA GLU A 84 2.78 -10.05 -3.57
C GLU A 84 3.38 -8.87 -2.78
N THR A 85 4.04 -9.15 -1.66
CA THR A 85 4.73 -8.14 -0.84
C THR A 85 5.88 -7.50 -1.61
N LEU A 86 6.64 -8.30 -2.37
CA LEU A 86 7.75 -7.82 -3.18
C LEU A 86 7.28 -6.93 -4.32
N ASP A 87 6.21 -7.33 -5.02
CA ASP A 87 5.65 -6.55 -6.12
C ASP A 87 5.12 -5.19 -5.61
N ASP A 88 4.49 -5.17 -4.42
CA ASP A 88 4.04 -3.93 -3.79
C ASP A 88 5.19 -3.05 -3.29
N TYR A 89 6.31 -3.64 -2.87
CA TYR A 89 7.53 -2.88 -2.56
C TYR A 89 8.04 -2.12 -3.79
N PHE A 90 8.13 -2.78 -4.94
CA PHE A 90 8.60 -2.12 -6.16
C PHE A 90 7.63 -1.02 -6.60
N SER A 91 6.32 -1.27 -6.52
CA SER A 91 5.28 -0.26 -6.78
C SER A 91 5.42 0.96 -5.86
N PHE A 92 5.71 0.73 -4.57
CA PHE A 92 5.95 1.81 -3.60
C PHE A 92 7.21 2.61 -3.95
N MET A 93 8.32 1.94 -4.25
CA MET A 93 9.60 2.60 -4.52
C MET A 93 9.61 3.32 -5.87
N GLU A 94 8.83 2.86 -6.85
CA GLU A 94 8.62 3.54 -8.12
C GLU A 94 7.91 4.88 -7.91
N GLU A 95 6.88 4.92 -7.06
CA GLU A 95 6.09 6.13 -6.81
C GLU A 95 6.73 7.06 -5.77
N TYR A 96 7.35 6.51 -4.71
CA TYR A 96 7.90 7.25 -3.57
C TYR A 96 9.34 6.84 -3.23
N PRO A 97 10.31 7.09 -4.13
CA PRO A 97 11.71 6.71 -3.89
C PRO A 97 12.32 7.39 -2.65
N GLU A 98 11.92 8.64 -2.38
CA GLU A 98 12.38 9.45 -1.23
C GLU A 98 11.33 9.55 -0.12
N SER A 99 10.63 8.45 0.18
CA SER A 99 9.63 8.40 1.24
C SER A 99 10.24 8.53 2.65
N LYS A 100 9.45 9.09 3.57
CA LYS A 100 9.74 8.99 5.02
C LYS A 100 9.71 7.54 5.53
N TYR A 101 9.08 6.62 4.79
CA TYR A 101 8.99 5.19 5.12
C TYR A 101 10.07 4.34 4.46
N SER A 102 10.99 4.92 3.66
CA SER A 102 11.95 4.14 2.87
C SER A 102 12.80 3.18 3.72
N LYS A 103 13.12 3.53 4.97
CA LYS A 103 13.86 2.64 5.88
C LYS A 103 13.06 1.41 6.28
N GLU A 104 11.79 1.58 6.60
CA GLU A 104 10.87 0.51 6.98
C GLU A 104 10.57 -0.39 5.78
N VAL A 105 10.28 0.21 4.63
CA VAL A 105 9.99 -0.47 3.37
C VAL A 105 11.20 -1.28 2.90
N GLN A 106 12.42 -0.76 3.06
CA GLN A 106 13.65 -1.52 2.78
C GLN A 106 13.80 -2.75 3.68
N LYS A 107 13.50 -2.65 4.97
CA LYS A 107 13.56 -3.81 5.89
C LYS A 107 12.55 -4.89 5.50
N ILE A 108 11.38 -4.50 5.01
CA ILE A 108 10.37 -5.43 4.48
C ILE A 108 10.93 -6.15 3.26
N TYR A 109 11.54 -5.43 2.31
CA TYR A 109 12.20 -6.02 1.15
C TYR A 109 13.30 -7.00 1.56
N ASP A 110 14.24 -6.60 2.43
CA ASP A 110 15.36 -7.45 2.83
C ASP A 110 14.88 -8.76 3.48
N SER A 111 13.79 -8.70 4.24
CA SER A 111 13.20 -9.87 4.89
C SER A 111 12.45 -10.75 3.88
N THR A 112 11.73 -10.14 2.95
CA THR A 112 10.99 -10.80 1.87
C THR A 112 11.93 -11.49 0.88
N ALA A 113 12.96 -10.79 0.41
CA ALA A 113 13.97 -11.32 -0.51
C ALA A 113 14.74 -12.50 0.11
N ARG A 114 15.10 -12.41 1.40
CA ARG A 114 15.69 -13.53 2.15
C ARG A 114 14.76 -14.74 2.21
N TYR A 115 13.46 -14.53 2.47
CA TYR A 115 12.49 -15.63 2.51
C TYR A 115 12.34 -16.30 1.14
N LEU A 116 12.28 -15.50 0.07
CA LEU A 116 12.13 -15.99 -1.30
C LEU A 116 13.41 -16.57 -1.89
N ASN A 117 14.56 -16.39 -1.23
CA ASN A 117 15.90 -16.73 -1.71
C ASN A 117 16.24 -16.04 -3.04
N ILE A 118 15.86 -14.76 -3.18
CA ILE A 118 16.15 -13.97 -4.37
C ILE A 118 17.62 -13.52 -4.29
N ASN A 119 18.43 -13.89 -5.29
CA ASN A 119 19.74 -13.28 -5.42
C ASN A 119 19.61 -11.89 -6.03
N PRO A 120 20.41 -10.89 -5.60
CA PRO A 120 20.43 -9.55 -6.20
C PRO A 120 20.67 -9.56 -7.72
N ALA A 121 21.25 -10.64 -8.26
CA ALA A 121 21.51 -10.81 -9.69
C ALA A 121 20.28 -11.27 -10.50
N ASP A 122 19.27 -11.91 -9.88
CA ASP A 122 18.12 -12.49 -10.59
C ASP A 122 17.12 -11.41 -11.07
N ASN A 123 17.20 -10.20 -10.51
CA ASN A 123 16.34 -9.06 -10.90
C ASN A 123 16.76 -8.40 -12.22
N LEU A 124 17.84 -8.83 -12.86
CA LEU A 124 18.30 -8.30 -14.15
C LEU A 124 17.78 -9.09 -15.36
N GLU A 125 17.26 -10.31 -15.19
CA GLU A 125 16.85 -11.18 -16.31
C GLU A 125 15.38 -11.07 -16.70
N ASN A 126 14.53 -10.40 -15.90
CA ASN A 126 13.09 -10.27 -16.19
C ASN A 126 12.72 -8.97 -16.92
N ASN A 127 13.71 -8.25 -17.45
CA ASN A 127 13.54 -7.01 -18.23
C ASN A 127 14.15 -7.13 -19.64
N GLU A 128 14.03 -8.30 -20.29
CA GLU A 128 14.30 -8.48 -21.73
C GLU A 128 13.06 -8.99 -22.48
#